data_AF-A0A7S0HSS4-F1
#
_entry.id   AF-A0A7S0HSS4-F1
#
_cell.length_a   1.000
_cell.length_b   1.000
_cell.length_c   1.000
_cell.angle_alpha   90.00
_cell.angle_beta   90.00
_cell.angle_gamma   90.00
#
_symmetry.space_group_name_H-M   'P 1'
#
loop_
_entity.id
_entity.type
_entity.pdbx_description
1 polymer ?
#
loop_
_entity_poly.entity_id
_entity_poly.type
_entity_poly.pdbx_seq_one_letter_code
_entity_poly.pdbx_strand_id
1 'polypeptide(L)'
;PQESDSLLQDVACGGHHALAVLADGSLYAWGRNEEGQLAVGSIEPHLLPSRVTTPWRGEERAVQVACGFSHSAFLTSRGRVYCCGQGDNGQLGIGSRANYLVPPMGLG
;
A
#
# COMPACT_ATOMS: atom_id res chain seq x y z
N PRO A 1 4.76 9.33 26.71
CA PRO A 1 4.21 9.39 25.33
C PRO A 1 5.22 8.78 24.37
N GLN A 2 4.85 7.67 23.73
CA GLN A 2 5.76 6.87 22.89
C GLN A 2 6.01 7.61 21.56
N GLU A 3 7.05 8.45 21.50
CA GLU A 3 7.47 9.06 20.22
C GLU A 3 8.03 8.01 19.23
N SER A 4 8.36 6.80 19.71
CA SER A 4 8.85 5.72 18.85
C SER A 4 7.79 5.17 17.90
N ASP A 5 6.51 5.25 18.25
CA ASP A 5 5.42 4.62 17.50
C ASP A 5 5.03 5.43 16.25
N SER A 6 5.43 6.71 16.19
CA SER A 6 5.25 7.56 14.99
C SER A 6 6.52 7.73 14.16
N LEU A 7 7.58 6.98 14.44
CA LEU A 7 8.80 7.03 13.64
C LEU A 7 8.54 6.41 12.26
N LEU A 8 9.03 7.08 11.22
CA LEU A 8 9.05 6.52 9.88
C LEU A 8 9.93 5.27 9.86
N GLN A 9 9.37 4.15 9.41
CA GLN A 9 10.09 2.89 9.24
C GLN A 9 10.58 2.70 7.80
N ASP A 10 9.74 2.99 6.80
CA ASP A 10 10.10 2.87 5.39
C ASP A 10 9.24 3.80 4.51
N VAL A 11 9.74 4.17 3.34
CA VAL A 11 9.09 5.07 2.38
C VAL A 11 9.42 4.65 0.95
N ALA A 12 8.43 4.70 0.06
CA ALA A 12 8.59 4.40 -1.35
C ALA A 12 7.90 5.46 -2.21
N CYS A 13 8.54 5.82 -3.33
CA CYS A 13 8.02 6.77 -4.31
C CYS A 13 7.82 6.05 -5.65
N GLY A 14 6.61 6.18 -6.21
CA GLY A 14 6.25 5.67 -7.53
C GLY A 14 6.26 6.75 -8.60
N GLY A 15 5.52 6.54 -9.69
CA GLY A 15 5.44 7.51 -10.78
C GLY A 15 4.88 8.87 -10.33
N HIS A 16 3.71 8.85 -9.68
CA HIS A 16 3.03 10.06 -9.18
C HIS A 16 2.36 9.87 -7.81
N HIS A 17 2.79 8.87 -7.04
CA HIS A 17 2.29 8.58 -5.70
C HIS A 17 3.45 8.16 -4.79
N ALA A 18 3.22 8.17 -3.49
CA ALA A 18 4.18 7.69 -2.51
C ALA A 18 3.47 6.95 -1.38
N LEU A 19 4.24 6.07 -0.72
CA LEU A 19 3.83 5.27 0.42
C LEU A 19 4.80 5.50 1.57
N ALA A 20 4.29 5.47 2.78
CA ALA A 20 5.08 5.42 4.00
C ALA A 20 4.51 4.40 4.97
N VAL A 21 5.39 3.70 5.68
CA VAL A 21 5.04 2.87 6.83
C VAL A 21 5.74 3.41 8.06
N LEU A 22 5.01 3.52 9.16
CA LEU A 22 5.53 3.91 10.47
C LEU A 22 5.94 2.66 11.27
N ALA A 23 6.70 2.84 12.35
CA ALA A 23 7.20 1.77 13.20
C ALA A 23 6.08 0.95 13.88
N ASP A 24 4.91 1.55 14.11
CA ASP A 24 3.70 0.87 14.58
C ASP A 24 3.03 0.00 13.48
N GLY A 25 3.51 0.11 12.24
CA GLY A 25 2.99 -0.56 11.06
C GLY A 25 1.80 0.14 10.39
N SER A 26 1.46 1.37 10.80
CA SER A 26 0.50 2.23 10.12
C SER A 26 1.02 2.61 8.73
N LEU A 27 0.15 2.49 7.74
CA LEU A 27 0.45 2.82 6.35
C LEU A 27 -0.24 4.10 5.91
N TYR A 28 0.50 4.92 5.18
CA TYR A 28 0.03 6.15 4.57
C TYR A 28 0.39 6.19 3.09
N ALA A 29 -0.50 6.77 2.30
CA ALA A 29 -0.31 6.97 0.87
C ALA A 29 -0.80 8.37 0.45
N TRP A 30 -0.17 8.95 -0.57
CA TRP A 30 -0.58 10.22 -1.16
C TRP A 30 -0.16 10.31 -2.63
N GLY A 31 -0.76 11.26 -3.37
CA GLY A 31 -0.53 11.51 -4.79
C GLY A 31 -1.67 11.00 -5.67
N ARG A 32 -1.33 10.63 -6.92
CA ARG A 32 -2.24 10.12 -7.95
C ARG A 32 -2.85 8.78 -7.53
N ASN A 33 -4.15 8.59 -7.80
CA ASN A 33 -4.89 7.39 -7.40
C ASN A 33 -5.87 6.87 -8.47
N GLU A 34 -5.76 7.30 -9.72
CA GLU A 34 -6.71 6.95 -10.79
C GLU A 34 -6.83 5.44 -11.04
N GLU A 35 -5.81 4.66 -10.67
CA GLU A 35 -5.79 3.20 -10.80
C GLU A 35 -6.03 2.48 -9.46
N GLY A 36 -6.23 3.21 -8.35
CA GLY A 36 -6.37 2.66 -7.00
C GLY A 36 -5.04 2.40 -6.26
N GLN A 37 -3.93 2.98 -6.74
CA GLN A 37 -2.60 2.74 -6.20
C GLN A 37 -2.39 3.23 -4.76
N LEU A 38 -3.28 4.05 -4.20
CA LEU A 38 -3.19 4.46 -2.79
C LEU A 38 -3.83 3.46 -1.80
N ALA A 39 -4.56 2.45 -2.29
CA ALA A 39 -5.30 1.50 -1.44
C ALA A 39 -6.25 2.16 -0.42
N VAL A 40 -6.92 3.26 -0.78
CA VAL A 40 -7.85 3.99 0.10
C VAL A 40 -9.33 3.65 -0.14
N GLY A 41 -9.62 2.65 -0.98
CA GLY A 41 -11.01 2.27 -1.32
C GLY A 41 -11.72 3.23 -2.28
N SER A 42 -11.00 4.16 -2.89
CA SER A 42 -11.47 5.08 -3.93
C SER A 42 -10.39 5.25 -5.01
N ILE A 43 -10.73 5.97 -6.09
CA ILE A 43 -9.79 6.39 -7.15
C ILE A 43 -9.42 7.89 -7.06
N GLU A 44 -9.90 8.58 -6.02
CA GLU A 44 -9.63 10.00 -5.85
C GLU A 44 -8.17 10.22 -5.46
N PRO A 45 -7.47 11.20 -6.06
CA PRO A 45 -6.11 11.55 -5.66
C PRO A 45 -6.11 12.25 -4.31
N HIS A 46 -5.08 12.01 -3.50
CA HIS A 46 -4.97 12.59 -2.17
C HIS A 46 -3.73 13.49 -2.10
N LEU A 47 -3.93 14.78 -1.86
CA LEU A 47 -2.84 15.77 -1.79
C LEU A 47 -2.02 15.68 -0.49
N LEU A 48 -2.56 15.00 0.53
CA LEU A 48 -1.95 14.82 1.84
C LEU A 48 -1.90 13.33 2.20
N PRO A 49 -0.92 12.89 3.02
CA PRO A 49 -0.84 11.53 3.51
C PRO A 49 -2.17 11.06 4.11
N SER A 50 -2.68 9.95 3.57
CA SER A 50 -3.96 9.38 3.97
C SER A 50 -3.78 7.90 4.32
N ARG A 51 -4.53 7.44 5.32
CA ARG A 51 -4.37 6.10 5.84
C ARG A 51 -4.80 5.05 4.81
N VAL A 52 -3.92 4.09 4.56
CA VAL A 52 -4.18 2.96 3.66
C VAL A 52 -5.19 2.00 4.30
N THR A 53 -6.09 1.45 3.49
CA THR A 53 -7.00 0.38 3.89
C THR A 53 -6.28 -0.96 3.80
N THR A 54 -6.16 -1.63 4.93
CA THR A 54 -5.36 -2.86 5.06
C THR A 54 -6.28 -4.09 5.18
N PRO A 55 -6.08 -5.15 4.37
CA PRO A 55 -6.94 -6.34 4.38
C PRO A 55 -6.55 -7.40 5.42
N TRP A 56 -5.36 -7.31 6.03
CA TRP A 56 -4.89 -8.26 7.04
C TRP A 56 -5.56 -8.04 8.40
N ARG A 57 -5.47 -9.04 9.30
CA ARG A 57 -6.19 -9.07 10.58
C ARG A 57 -5.25 -9.39 11.75
N GLY A 58 -5.69 -9.04 12.95
CA GLY A 58 -4.94 -9.28 14.19
C GLY A 58 -3.69 -8.41 14.29
N GLU A 59 -2.62 -8.97 14.88
CA GLU A 59 -1.33 -8.30 15.10
C GLU A 59 -0.42 -8.22 13.85
N GLU A 60 -0.96 -8.56 12.68
CA GLU A 60 -0.23 -8.42 11.42
C GLU A 60 -0.08 -6.93 11.09
N ARG A 61 1.13 -6.53 10.70
CA ARG A 61 1.47 -5.14 10.43
C ARG A 61 2.34 -5.01 9.20
N ALA A 62 2.25 -3.89 8.50
CA ALA A 62 3.16 -3.61 7.40
C ALA A 62 4.57 -3.37 7.93
N VAL A 63 5.58 -3.83 7.20
CA VAL A 63 7.00 -3.67 7.58
C VAL A 63 7.85 -3.10 6.45
N GLN A 64 7.36 -3.13 5.21
CA GLN A 64 8.04 -2.57 4.05
C GLN A 64 7.02 -2.17 2.99
N VAL A 65 7.36 -1.15 2.20
CA VAL A 65 6.54 -0.66 1.09
C VAL A 65 7.36 -0.59 -0.20
N ALA A 66 6.69 -0.76 -1.33
CA ALA A 66 7.28 -0.52 -2.64
C ALA A 66 6.26 0.09 -3.59
N CYS A 67 6.72 0.93 -4.51
CA CYS A 67 5.89 1.58 -5.52
C CYS A 67 6.38 1.22 -6.92
N GLY A 68 5.44 0.91 -7.80
CA GLY A 68 5.66 0.94 -9.24
C GLY A 68 5.18 2.26 -9.85
N PHE A 69 4.96 2.26 -11.17
CA PHE A 69 4.46 3.45 -11.86
C PHE A 69 3.04 3.84 -11.40
N SER A 70 2.11 2.87 -11.43
CA SER A 70 0.70 3.02 -11.04
C SER A 70 0.20 1.88 -10.15
N HIS A 71 1.09 1.21 -9.40
CA HIS A 71 0.71 0.17 -8.45
C HIS A 71 1.59 0.25 -7.20
N SER A 72 1.11 -0.36 -6.13
CA SER A 72 1.74 -0.36 -4.81
C SER A 72 1.83 -1.78 -4.28
N ALA A 73 2.87 -2.04 -3.48
CA ALA A 73 3.06 -3.30 -2.78
C ALA A 73 3.40 -3.06 -1.30
N PHE A 74 2.90 -3.96 -0.45
CA PHE A 74 3.07 -3.92 1.01
C PHE A 74 3.52 -5.31 1.50
N LEU A 75 4.65 -5.37 2.21
CA LEU A 75 5.11 -6.58 2.90
C LEU A 75 4.65 -6.53 4.36
N THR A 76 4.11 -7.62 4.87
CA THR A 76 3.70 -7.73 6.26
C THR A 76 4.72 -8.46 7.14
N SER A 77 4.59 -8.29 8.46
CA SER A 77 5.36 -9.01 9.49
C SER A 77 5.20 -10.54 9.44
N ARG A 78 4.21 -11.05 8.69
CA ARG A 78 3.99 -12.49 8.47
C ARG A 78 4.54 -12.98 7.13
N GLY A 79 5.25 -12.13 6.40
CA GLY A 79 5.83 -12.47 5.09
C GLY A 79 4.82 -12.47 3.93
N ARG A 80 3.61 -11.92 4.13
CA ARG A 80 2.62 -11.79 3.06
C ARG A 80 2.86 -10.52 2.26
N VAL A 81 2.67 -10.61 0.95
CA VAL A 81 2.77 -9.46 0.05
C VAL A 81 1.39 -9.10 -0.48
N TYR A 82 0.99 -7.86 -0.32
CA TYR A 82 -0.28 -7.32 -0.81
C TYR A 82 -0.01 -6.28 -1.90
N CYS A 83 -0.78 -6.30 -2.99
CA CYS A 83 -0.64 -5.36 -4.09
C CYS A 83 -1.98 -4.68 -4.43
N CYS A 84 -1.92 -3.41 -4.84
CA CYS A 84 -3.08 -2.65 -5.34
C CYS A 84 -2.67 -1.69 -6.47
N GLY A 85 -3.66 -1.05 -7.11
CA GLY A 85 -3.44 -0.19 -8.26
C GLY A 85 -3.69 -0.90 -9.59
N GLN A 86 -2.96 -0.45 -10.61
CA GLN A 86 -3.09 -0.93 -11.99
C GLN A 86 -2.71 -2.42 -12.11
N GLY A 87 -3.55 -3.21 -12.79
CA GLY A 87 -3.36 -4.65 -13.01
C GLY A 87 -3.16 -5.08 -14.45
N ASP A 88 -3.23 -4.17 -15.44
CA ASP A 88 -3.31 -4.50 -16.87
C ASP A 88 -2.20 -5.41 -17.41
N ASN A 89 -1.02 -5.42 -16.79
CA ASN A 89 0.13 -6.24 -17.16
C ASN A 89 0.36 -7.43 -16.21
N GLY A 90 -0.58 -7.72 -15.31
CA GLY A 90 -0.45 -8.75 -14.28
C GLY A 90 0.50 -8.35 -13.14
N GLN A 91 0.88 -7.07 -13.03
CA GLN A 91 1.85 -6.57 -12.05
C GLN A 91 1.42 -6.73 -10.59
N LEU A 92 0.13 -7.03 -10.33
CA LEU A 92 -0.36 -7.32 -8.98
C LEU A 92 -0.08 -8.77 -8.55
N GLY A 93 0.26 -9.68 -9.48
CA GLY A 93 0.65 -11.06 -9.17
C GLY A 93 -0.48 -11.99 -8.70
N ILE A 94 -1.74 -11.58 -8.82
CA ILE A 94 -2.92 -12.29 -8.28
C ILE A 94 -3.69 -13.14 -9.31
N GLY A 95 -3.07 -13.44 -10.47
CA GLY A 95 -3.73 -14.22 -11.54
C GLY A 95 -4.88 -13.50 -12.25
N SER A 96 -4.99 -12.19 -12.08
CA SER A 96 -5.98 -11.31 -12.71
C SER A 96 -5.29 -10.09 -13.30
N ARG A 97 -5.91 -9.49 -14.33
CA ARG A 97 -5.48 -8.22 -14.94
C ARG A 97 -6.30 -7.01 -14.46
N ALA A 98 -7.24 -7.22 -13.56
CA ALA A 98 -8.07 -6.14 -13.03
C ALA A 98 -7.29 -5.21 -12.10
N ASN A 99 -7.71 -3.95 -12.05
CA ASN A 99 -7.25 -2.99 -11.06
C ASN A 99 -7.90 -3.27 -9.70
N TYR A 100 -7.18 -2.99 -8.61
CA TYR A 100 -7.69 -3.18 -7.26
C TYR A 100 -7.47 -1.94 -6.40
N LEU A 101 -8.56 -1.40 -5.85
CA LEU A 101 -8.56 -0.21 -4.98
C LEU A 101 -8.22 -0.54 -3.53
N VAL A 102 -8.25 -1.82 -3.18
CA VAL A 102 -7.84 -2.40 -1.89
C VAL A 102 -7.21 -3.76 -2.23
N PRO A 103 -6.08 -4.14 -1.61
CA PRO A 103 -5.45 -5.40 -1.95
C PRO A 103 -6.39 -6.60 -1.65
N PRO A 104 -6.67 -7.47 -2.64
CA PRO A 104 -7.72 -8.50 -2.53
C PRO A 104 -7.28 -9.75 -1.75
N MET A 105 -5.99 -10.09 -1.76
CA MET A 105 -5.41 -11.21 -1.02
C MET A 105 -3.88 -11.05 -0.95
N GLY A 106 -3.27 -11.58 0.11
CA GLY A 106 -1.81 -11.60 0.24
C GLY A 106 -1.22 -12.79 -0.50
N LEU A 107 -0.15 -12.58 -1.28
CA LEU A 107 0.69 -13.62 -1.85
C LEU A 107 1.63 -14.14 -0.73
N GLY A 108 1.71 -15.46 -0.56
CA GLY A 108 2.56 -16.10 0.45
C GLY A 108 1.82 -17.09 1.35
#